data_AF-A0A699Y7R9-F1
#
_entry.id   AF-A0A699Y7R9-F1
#
_cell.length_a   1.000
_cell.length_b   1.000
_cell.length_c   1.000
_cell.angle_alpha   90.00
_cell.angle_beta   90.00
_cell.angle_gamma   90.00
#
_symmetry.space_group_name_H-M   'P 1'
#
loop_
_entity.id
_entity.type
_entity.pdbx_description
1 polymer ?
#
loop_
_entity_poly.entity_id
_entity_poly.type
_entity_poly.pdbx_seq_one_letter_code
_entity_poly.pdbx_strand_id
1 'polypeptide(L)'
;IALLAALHAVAFVPRPSLLVVPLSTLRNWEREFKTWAPHLNVVTLNGNAAARKTILEHELLAPPVAGQRKTEGVAERVNYEMLVAEAGPLCRSLRLEWEVLVVDEGHRLKNKDSRLFQELKAFKPKFKLLLTGTPLQNKLGELFMLMHFLEPAKFESQEQFEQQFSDLAREQQVSMLHTQLEPHLLRRMKKDVLRGMPPKQEQIVRVELTATQRGIYKQLLARHFPMLARGGISALANVVMQLRKCCAHPYLFGEEGKVAAH
;
A
#
# COMPACT_ATOMS: atom_id res chain seq x y z
N ILE A 1 -14.31 -7.51 1.89
CA ILE A 1 -15.03 -8.58 2.63
C ILE A 1 -16.36 -8.88 1.97
N ALA A 2 -17.36 -7.97 1.99
CA ALA A 2 -18.67 -8.23 1.39
C ALA A 2 -18.61 -8.68 -0.08
N LEU A 3 -17.74 -8.06 -0.90
CA LEU A 3 -17.49 -8.51 -2.28
C LEU A 3 -17.05 -9.99 -2.35
N LEU A 4 -16.09 -10.39 -1.52
CA LEU A 4 -15.53 -11.75 -1.51
C LEU A 4 -16.58 -12.76 -1.00
N ALA A 5 -17.34 -12.39 0.04
CA ALA A 5 -18.45 -13.20 0.53
C ALA A 5 -19.54 -13.38 -0.53
N ALA A 6 -19.89 -12.33 -1.27
CA ALA A 6 -20.87 -12.40 -2.36
C ALA A 6 -20.36 -13.26 -3.53
N LEU A 7 -19.08 -13.13 -3.91
CA LEU A 7 -18.47 -14.00 -4.94
C LEU A 7 -18.50 -15.47 -4.53
N HIS A 8 -18.23 -15.77 -3.26
CA HIS A 8 -18.32 -17.13 -2.73
C HIS A 8 -19.76 -17.66 -2.73
N ALA A 9 -20.72 -16.87 -2.23
CA ALA A 9 -22.10 -17.30 -2.04
C ALA A 9 -22.93 -17.35 -3.34
N VAL A 10 -22.68 -16.43 -4.28
CA VAL A 10 -23.55 -16.22 -5.46
C VAL A 10 -22.89 -16.72 -6.75
N ALA A 11 -21.60 -16.43 -6.92
CA ALA A 11 -20.89 -16.70 -8.17
C ALA A 11 -20.16 -18.07 -8.18
N PHE A 12 -20.19 -18.80 -7.06
CA PHE A 12 -19.53 -20.11 -6.89
C PHE A 12 -18.12 -20.15 -7.47
N VAL A 13 -17.33 -19.14 -7.17
CA VAL A 13 -15.98 -19.04 -7.73
C VAL A 13 -15.11 -20.12 -7.08
N PRO A 14 -14.46 -21.03 -7.83
CA PRO A 14 -13.78 -22.18 -7.22
C PRO A 14 -12.33 -21.89 -6.77
N ARG A 15 -11.83 -20.69 -7.04
CA ARG A 15 -10.41 -20.32 -6.84
C ARG A 15 -10.24 -19.42 -5.61
N PRO A 16 -9.12 -19.56 -4.88
CA PRO A 16 -8.85 -18.74 -3.71
C PRO A 16 -8.57 -17.28 -4.08
N SER A 17 -8.71 -16.39 -3.10
CA SER A 17 -8.38 -14.98 -3.22
C SER A 17 -7.15 -14.64 -2.37
N LEU A 18 -6.30 -13.77 -2.89
CA LEU A 18 -5.09 -13.30 -2.20
C LEU A 18 -5.30 -11.85 -1.75
N LEU A 19 -5.11 -11.61 -0.46
CA LEU A 19 -5.20 -10.29 0.15
C LEU A 19 -3.82 -9.91 0.69
N VAL A 20 -3.26 -8.85 0.13
CA VAL A 20 -1.95 -8.32 0.51
C VAL A 20 -2.17 -7.06 1.33
N VAL A 21 -1.84 -7.11 2.61
CA VAL A 21 -2.16 -6.03 3.56
C VAL A 21 -0.95 -5.64 4.40
N PRO A 22 -0.82 -4.38 4.84
CA PRO A 22 0.23 -4.00 5.79
C PRO A 22 0.22 -4.89 7.05
N LEU A 23 1.40 -5.19 7.60
CA LEU A 23 1.51 -6.00 8.82
C LEU A 23 0.75 -5.37 10.00
N SER A 24 0.69 -4.04 10.06
CA SER A 24 -0.05 -3.29 11.07
C SER A 24 -1.57 -3.49 11.00
N THR A 25 -2.13 -3.75 9.81
CA THR A 25 -3.58 -3.93 9.60
C THR A 25 -3.97 -5.40 9.49
N LEU A 26 -3.01 -6.33 9.42
CA LEU A 26 -3.27 -7.77 9.26
C LEU A 26 -4.26 -8.33 10.30
N ARG A 27 -4.03 -8.05 11.59
CA ARG A 27 -4.92 -8.49 12.68
C ARG A 27 -6.30 -7.83 12.62
N ASN A 28 -6.36 -6.61 12.09
CA ASN A 28 -7.63 -5.92 11.90
C ASN A 28 -8.46 -6.63 10.82
N TRP A 29 -7.85 -6.92 9.67
CA TRP A 29 -8.49 -7.69 8.60
C TRP A 29 -9.01 -9.04 9.09
N GLU A 30 -8.21 -9.79 9.86
CA GLU A 30 -8.64 -11.06 10.45
C GLU A 30 -9.91 -10.90 11.32
N ARG A 31 -9.96 -9.88 12.19
CA ARG A 31 -11.13 -9.60 13.04
C ARG A 31 -12.35 -9.22 12.21
N GLU A 32 -12.18 -8.37 11.21
CA GLU A 32 -13.27 -7.93 10.34
C GLU A 32 -13.84 -9.11 9.54
N PHE A 33 -13.00 -10.03 9.03
CA PHE A 33 -13.48 -11.23 8.37
C PHE A 33 -14.28 -12.14 9.32
N LYS A 34 -13.80 -12.35 10.55
CA LYS A 34 -14.56 -13.12 11.56
C LYS A 34 -15.91 -12.48 11.89
N THR A 35 -16.00 -11.15 11.85
CA THR A 35 -17.23 -10.42 12.16
C THR A 35 -18.21 -10.44 10.99
N TRP A 36 -17.74 -10.12 9.78
CA TRP A 36 -18.59 -9.86 8.62
C TRP A 36 -18.76 -11.05 7.67
N ALA A 37 -17.85 -12.03 7.71
CA ALA A 37 -17.89 -13.22 6.87
C ALA A 37 -17.34 -14.46 7.59
N PRO A 38 -17.94 -14.87 8.74
CA PRO A 38 -17.47 -16.02 9.53
C PRO A 38 -17.55 -17.37 8.79
N HIS A 39 -18.32 -17.43 7.71
CA HIS A 39 -18.47 -18.62 6.87
C HIS A 39 -17.33 -18.79 5.86
N LEU A 40 -16.51 -17.76 5.64
CA LEU A 40 -15.33 -17.86 4.78
C LEU A 40 -14.15 -18.41 5.58
N ASN A 41 -13.39 -19.30 4.98
CA ASN A 41 -12.15 -19.76 5.58
C ASN A 41 -11.02 -18.78 5.26
N VAL A 42 -10.53 -18.09 6.29
CA VAL A 42 -9.49 -17.07 6.15
C VAL A 42 -8.21 -17.55 6.79
N VAL A 43 -7.18 -17.75 5.98
CA VAL A 43 -5.86 -18.22 6.41
C VAL A 43 -4.89 -17.05 6.43
N THR A 44 -4.35 -16.78 7.62
CA THR A 44 -3.37 -15.69 7.81
C THR A 44 -1.97 -16.25 7.74
N LEU A 45 -1.21 -15.86 6.71
CA LEU A 45 0.19 -16.25 6.57
C LEU A 45 1.09 -15.28 7.33
N ASN A 46 1.35 -15.56 8.60
CA ASN A 46 2.21 -14.77 9.47
C ASN A 46 3.18 -15.65 10.26
N GLY A 47 4.24 -15.05 10.80
CA GLY A 47 5.26 -15.73 11.61
C GLY A 47 6.55 -15.97 10.84
N ASN A 48 7.47 -16.74 11.46
CA ASN A 48 8.77 -17.07 10.87
C ASN A 48 8.63 -18.06 9.69
N ALA A 49 9.75 -18.37 9.01
CA ALA A 49 9.73 -19.25 7.84
C ALA A 49 9.15 -20.65 8.12
N ALA A 50 9.44 -21.22 9.30
CA ALA A 50 8.92 -22.52 9.70
C ALA A 50 7.40 -22.48 9.91
N ALA A 51 6.90 -21.49 10.68
CA ALA A 51 5.47 -21.30 10.92
C ALA A 51 4.69 -21.12 9.60
N ARG A 52 5.23 -20.30 8.69
CA ARG A 52 4.62 -20.10 7.37
C ARG A 52 4.60 -21.40 6.55
N LYS A 53 5.67 -22.21 6.59
CA LYS A 53 5.69 -23.51 5.90
C LYS A 53 4.63 -24.46 6.46
N THR A 54 4.51 -24.56 7.78
CA THR A 54 3.48 -25.36 8.46
C THR A 54 2.07 -24.92 8.07
N ILE A 55 1.78 -23.61 8.07
CA ILE A 55 0.48 -23.08 7.64
C ILE A 55 0.17 -23.52 6.20
N LEU A 56 1.13 -23.45 5.29
CA LEU A 56 0.88 -23.85 3.90
C LEU A 56 0.63 -25.34 3.75
N GLU A 57 1.41 -26.17 4.44
CA GLU A 57 1.29 -27.63 4.39
C GLU A 57 -0.02 -28.14 4.99
N HIS A 58 -0.52 -27.50 6.06
CA HIS A 58 -1.66 -28.00 6.82
C HIS A 58 -2.98 -27.23 6.61
N GLU A 59 -2.94 -25.95 6.24
CA GLU A 59 -4.15 -25.15 6.04
C GLU A 59 -4.51 -24.99 4.57
N LEU A 60 -3.52 -24.80 3.69
CA LEU A 60 -3.77 -24.48 2.27
C LEU A 60 -3.63 -25.68 1.33
N LEU A 61 -2.78 -26.66 1.67
CA LEU A 61 -2.47 -27.83 0.83
C LEU A 61 -2.94 -29.16 1.44
N ALA A 62 -3.58 -29.15 2.61
CA ALA A 62 -3.97 -30.41 3.26
C ALA A 62 -4.98 -31.19 2.40
N PRO A 63 -4.71 -32.49 2.11
CA PRO A 63 -5.70 -33.34 1.48
C PRO A 63 -6.87 -33.56 2.45
N PRO A 64 -8.11 -33.73 1.94
CA PRO A 64 -9.25 -34.06 2.79
C PRO A 64 -8.93 -35.33 3.59
N VAL A 65 -9.18 -35.28 4.90
CA VAL A 65 -8.85 -36.36 5.85
C VAL A 65 -9.44 -37.69 5.37
N ALA A 66 -8.57 -38.68 5.14
CA ALA A 66 -8.95 -40.02 4.73
C ALA A 66 -9.87 -40.66 5.80
N GLY A 67 -11.16 -40.77 5.49
CA GLY A 67 -12.17 -41.35 6.38
C GLY A 67 -13.50 -40.59 6.41
N GLN A 68 -13.51 -39.31 6.03
CA GLN A 68 -14.77 -38.65 5.68
C GLN A 68 -15.15 -39.09 4.27
N ARG A 69 -16.19 -39.93 4.18
CA ARG A 69 -16.89 -40.17 2.92
C ARG A 69 -17.09 -38.82 2.24
N LYS A 70 -16.85 -38.76 0.92
CA LYS A 70 -17.40 -37.72 0.05
C LYS A 70 -18.92 -37.71 0.24
N THR A 71 -19.43 -37.07 1.29
CA THR A 71 -20.74 -36.48 1.24
C THR A 71 -20.60 -35.40 0.20
N GLU A 72 -21.15 -35.69 -0.98
CA GLU A 72 -21.29 -34.77 -2.09
C GLU A 72 -21.53 -33.34 -1.54
N GLY A 73 -20.53 -32.46 -1.67
CA GLY A 73 -20.72 -31.03 -1.48
C GLY A 73 -20.08 -30.33 -0.26
N VAL A 74 -19.23 -30.94 0.57
CA VAL A 74 -18.60 -30.20 1.71
C VAL A 74 -17.08 -30.04 1.61
N ALA A 75 -16.34 -30.99 1.03
CA ALA A 75 -14.88 -30.88 0.86
C ALA A 75 -14.46 -30.05 -0.38
N GLU A 76 -15.38 -29.70 -1.27
CA GLU A 76 -15.13 -28.92 -2.50
C GLU A 76 -15.45 -27.41 -2.35
N ARG A 77 -15.84 -26.95 -1.16
CA ARG A 77 -16.46 -25.62 -0.96
C ARG A 77 -15.78 -24.76 0.09
N VAL A 78 -14.44 -24.76 0.11
CA VAL A 78 -13.69 -23.89 1.02
C VAL A 78 -12.71 -23.07 0.19
N ASN A 79 -13.16 -21.91 -0.29
CA ASN A 79 -12.22 -20.94 -0.82
C ASN A 79 -11.38 -20.40 0.34
N TYR A 80 -10.08 -20.39 0.14
CA TYR A 80 -9.15 -19.79 1.08
C TYR A 80 -8.98 -18.32 0.72
N GLU A 81 -9.25 -17.47 1.70
CA GLU A 81 -8.85 -16.07 1.66
C GLU A 81 -7.49 -15.97 2.34
N MET A 82 -6.43 -15.77 1.57
CA MET A 82 -5.07 -15.74 2.10
C MET A 82 -4.67 -14.31 2.45
N LEU A 83 -4.48 -14.00 3.73
CA LEU A 83 -3.96 -12.72 4.17
C LEU A 83 -2.44 -12.78 4.29
N VAL A 84 -1.71 -11.95 3.54
CA VAL A 84 -0.25 -11.94 3.53
C VAL A 84 0.31 -10.53 3.69
N ALA A 85 1.29 -10.37 4.57
CA ALA A 85 1.99 -9.09 4.74
C ALA A 85 3.01 -8.81 3.62
N GLU A 86 3.61 -9.87 3.08
CA GLU A 86 4.60 -9.84 2.00
C GLU A 86 4.33 -10.96 1.00
N ALA A 87 3.91 -10.61 -0.21
CA ALA A 87 3.62 -11.57 -1.28
C ALA A 87 4.91 -12.13 -1.89
N GLY A 88 5.61 -12.98 -1.16
CA GLY A 88 6.94 -13.46 -1.54
C GLY A 88 6.96 -14.68 -2.50
N PRO A 89 8.17 -15.26 -2.72
CA PRO A 89 8.36 -16.53 -3.45
C PRO A 89 7.51 -17.68 -2.92
N LEU A 90 7.16 -17.61 -1.64
CA LEU A 90 6.38 -18.63 -0.95
C LEU A 90 4.97 -18.76 -1.53
N CYS A 91 4.26 -17.65 -1.77
CA CYS A 91 2.95 -17.70 -2.41
C CYS A 91 3.03 -18.17 -3.88
N ARG A 92 4.15 -17.90 -4.56
CA ARG A 92 4.41 -18.43 -5.93
C ARG A 92 4.67 -19.94 -5.92
N SER A 93 5.33 -20.45 -4.88
CA SER A 93 5.62 -21.88 -4.75
C SER A 93 4.36 -22.75 -4.64
N LEU A 94 3.24 -22.16 -4.22
CA LEU A 94 1.94 -22.84 -4.11
C LEU A 94 1.34 -23.21 -5.48
N ARG A 95 1.80 -22.59 -6.59
CA ARG A 95 1.26 -22.79 -7.94
C ARG A 95 -0.27 -22.68 -8.04
N LEU A 96 -0.88 -21.92 -7.13
CA LEU A 96 -2.32 -21.68 -7.11
C LEU A 96 -2.69 -20.62 -8.15
N GLU A 97 -3.82 -20.85 -8.81
CA GLU A 97 -4.48 -19.84 -9.63
C GLU A 97 -5.40 -19.00 -8.73
N TRP A 98 -5.12 -17.71 -8.64
CA TRP A 98 -5.90 -16.79 -7.82
C TRP A 98 -7.11 -16.27 -8.58
N GLU A 99 -8.27 -16.18 -7.94
CA GLU A 99 -9.41 -15.48 -8.55
C GLU A 99 -9.24 -13.98 -8.41
N VAL A 100 -9.12 -13.52 -7.16
CA VAL A 100 -9.07 -12.11 -6.80
C VAL A 100 -7.74 -11.82 -6.12
N LEU A 101 -7.07 -10.76 -6.56
CA LEU A 101 -5.95 -10.14 -5.83
C LEU A 101 -6.41 -8.80 -5.26
N VAL A 102 -6.47 -8.70 -3.94
CA VAL A 102 -6.70 -7.44 -3.24
C VAL A 102 -5.37 -6.94 -2.68
N VAL A 103 -5.03 -5.68 -2.93
CA VAL A 103 -3.88 -5.03 -2.31
C VAL A 103 -4.35 -3.83 -1.51
N ASP A 104 -4.19 -3.90 -0.19
CA ASP A 104 -4.42 -2.80 0.73
C ASP A 104 -3.20 -1.88 0.77
N GLU A 105 -3.46 -0.58 0.92
CA GLU A 105 -2.47 0.48 0.73
C GLU A 105 -1.73 0.38 -0.62
N GLY A 106 -2.52 0.28 -1.70
CA GLY A 106 -2.03 0.11 -3.08
C GLY A 106 -1.03 1.19 -3.53
N HIS A 107 -0.97 2.35 -2.85
CA HIS A 107 0.05 3.38 -3.08
C HIS A 107 1.50 2.86 -2.93
N ARG A 108 1.71 1.71 -2.27
CA ARG A 108 3.00 1.01 -2.21
C ARG A 108 3.49 0.49 -3.58
N LEU A 109 2.61 0.37 -4.57
CA LEU A 109 2.90 -0.11 -5.93
C LEU A 109 3.37 0.99 -6.89
N LYS A 110 3.73 2.16 -6.38
CA LYS A 110 4.13 3.32 -7.18
C LYS A 110 5.44 3.19 -7.97
N ASN A 111 6.22 2.14 -7.74
CA ASN A 111 7.50 1.92 -8.42
C ASN A 111 7.53 0.53 -9.08
N LYS A 112 7.70 0.49 -10.41
CA LYS A 112 7.81 -0.74 -11.20
C LYS A 112 8.98 -1.62 -10.74
N ASP A 113 10.08 -1.01 -10.30
CA ASP A 113 11.29 -1.72 -9.89
C ASP A 113 11.19 -2.23 -8.45
N SER A 114 10.11 -1.91 -7.74
CA SER A 114 9.91 -2.44 -6.40
C SER A 114 9.68 -3.95 -6.46
N ARG A 115 10.33 -4.65 -5.52
CA ARG A 115 10.20 -6.10 -5.36
C ARG A 115 8.73 -6.53 -5.24
N LEU A 116 7.93 -5.79 -4.47
CA LEU A 116 6.51 -6.07 -4.31
C LEU A 116 5.76 -6.00 -5.63
N PHE A 117 6.03 -4.98 -6.47
CA PHE A 117 5.39 -4.85 -7.78
C PHE A 117 5.74 -6.04 -8.69
N GLN A 118 7.02 -6.41 -8.76
CA GLN A 118 7.49 -7.53 -9.58
C GLN A 118 6.92 -8.87 -9.10
N GLU A 119 6.88 -9.09 -7.78
CA GLU A 119 6.29 -10.29 -7.20
C GLU A 119 4.78 -10.37 -7.48
N LEU A 120 4.06 -9.25 -7.34
CA LEU A 120 2.63 -9.22 -7.57
C LEU A 120 2.23 -9.29 -9.04
N LYS A 121 3.02 -8.71 -9.94
CA LYS A 121 2.82 -8.78 -11.39
C LYS A 121 2.94 -10.22 -11.92
N ALA A 122 3.69 -11.07 -11.22
CA ALA A 122 3.81 -12.48 -11.57
C ALA A 122 2.52 -13.28 -11.29
N PHE A 123 1.70 -12.84 -10.34
CA PHE A 123 0.37 -13.43 -10.15
C PHE A 123 -0.53 -13.00 -11.32
N LYS A 124 -1.25 -13.98 -11.89
CA LYS A 124 -2.23 -13.75 -12.97
C LYS A 124 -3.66 -13.98 -12.43
N PRO A 125 -4.14 -13.14 -11.50
CA PRO A 125 -5.51 -13.26 -11.01
C PRO A 125 -6.52 -12.88 -12.09
N LYS A 126 -7.76 -13.36 -11.98
CA LYS A 126 -8.85 -12.93 -12.88
C LYS A 126 -9.31 -11.50 -12.59
N PHE A 127 -9.25 -11.08 -11.33
CA PHE A 127 -9.66 -9.74 -10.90
C PHE A 127 -8.65 -9.13 -9.94
N LYS A 128 -8.38 -7.83 -10.07
CA LYS A 128 -7.48 -7.07 -9.21
C LYS A 128 -8.25 -5.92 -8.54
N LEU A 129 -8.06 -5.76 -7.24
CA LEU A 129 -8.64 -4.68 -6.45
C LEU A 129 -7.55 -3.96 -5.66
N LEU A 130 -7.36 -2.67 -5.92
CA LEU A 130 -6.46 -1.83 -5.14
C LEU A 130 -7.28 -0.98 -4.16
N LEU A 131 -6.95 -1.05 -2.88
CA LEU A 131 -7.51 -0.19 -1.85
C LEU A 131 -6.47 0.85 -1.48
N THR A 132 -6.81 2.13 -1.57
CA THR A 132 -5.91 3.22 -1.20
C THR A 132 -6.70 4.41 -0.70
N GLY A 133 -6.30 4.95 0.46
CA GLY A 133 -6.88 6.18 1.00
C GLY A 133 -6.43 7.43 0.23
N THR A 134 -5.33 7.34 -0.52
CA THR A 134 -4.70 8.47 -1.22
C THR A 134 -4.21 8.02 -2.61
N PRO A 135 -5.12 7.84 -3.58
CA PRO A 135 -4.75 7.33 -4.91
C PRO A 135 -3.81 8.27 -5.69
N LEU A 136 -3.78 9.56 -5.36
CA LEU A 136 -3.08 10.61 -6.10
C LEU A 136 -2.24 11.47 -5.14
N GLN A 137 -1.01 11.05 -4.82
CA GLN A 137 -0.08 11.81 -3.98
C GLN A 137 1.07 12.45 -4.76
N ASN A 138 0.78 13.04 -5.94
CA ASN A 138 1.56 14.13 -6.56
C ASN A 138 2.36 13.85 -7.86
N LYS A 139 2.29 12.67 -8.53
CA LYS A 139 2.93 12.48 -9.86
C LYS A 139 2.12 11.60 -10.80
N LEU A 140 2.00 12.00 -12.07
CA LEU A 140 1.37 11.21 -13.16
C LEU A 140 1.99 9.82 -13.29
N GLY A 141 3.31 9.70 -13.10
CA GLY A 141 3.99 8.42 -13.09
C GLY A 141 3.47 7.45 -12.02
N GLU A 142 3.15 7.93 -10.81
CA GLU A 142 2.60 7.06 -9.76
C GLU A 142 1.20 6.55 -10.13
N LEU A 143 0.37 7.42 -10.71
CA LEU A 143 -0.94 7.04 -11.22
C LEU A 143 -0.83 6.00 -12.35
N PHE A 144 0.04 6.27 -13.34
CA PHE A 144 0.32 5.33 -14.43
C PHE A 144 0.71 3.97 -13.87
N MET A 145 1.57 3.93 -12.86
CA MET A 145 2.02 2.66 -12.28
C MET A 145 0.89 1.84 -11.68
N LEU A 146 -0.08 2.47 -11.01
CA LEU A 146 -1.26 1.78 -10.49
C LEU A 146 -2.17 1.27 -11.62
N MET A 147 -2.36 2.08 -12.66
CA MET A 147 -3.19 1.73 -13.81
C MET A 147 -2.57 0.61 -14.66
N HIS A 148 -1.26 0.69 -14.91
CA HIS A 148 -0.48 -0.37 -15.55
C HIS A 148 -0.53 -1.68 -14.75
N PHE A 149 -0.52 -1.61 -13.42
CA PHE A 149 -0.66 -2.80 -12.59
C PHE A 149 -2.04 -3.46 -12.75
N LEU A 150 -3.11 -2.65 -12.79
CA LEU A 150 -4.48 -3.14 -12.96
C LEU A 150 -4.68 -3.72 -14.37
N GLU A 151 -4.36 -2.96 -15.40
CA GLU A 151 -4.63 -3.29 -16.80
C GLU A 151 -3.40 -2.97 -17.70
N PRO A 152 -2.40 -3.87 -17.74
CA PRO A 152 -1.15 -3.63 -18.46
C PRO A 152 -1.33 -3.35 -19.95
N ALA A 153 -2.31 -4.00 -20.59
CA ALA A 153 -2.57 -3.90 -22.03
C ALA A 153 -3.16 -2.54 -22.45
N LYS A 154 -3.89 -1.87 -21.56
CA LYS A 154 -4.42 -0.52 -21.82
C LYS A 154 -3.40 0.56 -21.51
N PHE A 155 -2.50 0.32 -20.55
CA PHE A 155 -1.52 1.28 -20.05
C PHE A 155 -0.10 0.75 -20.26
N GLU A 156 0.35 0.61 -21.51
CA GLU A 156 1.62 -0.08 -21.81
C GLU A 156 2.86 0.80 -21.57
N SER A 157 2.81 2.07 -22.01
CA SER A 157 3.97 2.97 -21.99
C SER A 157 3.77 4.17 -21.06
N GLN A 158 4.64 4.27 -20.05
CA GLN A 158 4.67 5.42 -19.14
C GLN A 158 4.99 6.71 -19.90
N GLU A 159 5.91 6.66 -20.86
CA GLU A 159 6.35 7.82 -21.62
C GLU A 159 5.21 8.38 -22.47
N GLN A 160 4.45 7.53 -23.16
CA GLN A 160 3.29 7.96 -23.94
C GLN A 160 2.21 8.59 -23.06
N PHE A 161 1.94 7.97 -21.91
CA PHE A 161 0.98 8.49 -20.93
C PHE A 161 1.43 9.85 -20.38
N GLU A 162 2.69 9.98 -19.99
CA GLU A 162 3.23 11.25 -19.50
C GLU A 162 3.26 12.32 -20.59
N GLN A 163 3.61 11.99 -21.83
CA GLN A 163 3.54 12.93 -22.95
C GLN A 163 2.10 13.43 -23.19
N GLN A 164 1.14 12.50 -23.21
CA GLN A 164 -0.28 12.81 -23.41
C GLN A 164 -0.86 13.73 -22.34
N PHE A 165 -0.40 13.58 -21.09
CA PHE A 165 -0.94 14.30 -19.94
C PHE A 165 0.07 15.27 -19.28
N SER A 166 1.17 15.61 -19.97
CA SER A 166 2.26 16.43 -19.42
C SER A 166 1.83 17.86 -19.06
N ASP A 167 0.84 18.41 -19.77
CA ASP A 167 0.34 19.79 -19.61
C ASP A 167 -1.04 19.80 -18.92
N LEU A 168 -1.07 19.34 -17.66
CA LEU A 168 -2.27 19.33 -16.80
C LEU A 168 -2.87 20.73 -16.55
N ALA A 169 -2.27 21.81 -17.07
CA ALA A 169 -2.86 23.15 -17.04
C ALA A 169 -4.05 23.28 -18.00
N ARG A 170 -4.21 22.36 -18.97
CA ARG A 170 -5.35 22.33 -19.88
C ARG A 170 -6.49 21.52 -19.28
N GLU A 171 -7.61 22.19 -18.99
CA GLU A 171 -8.83 21.54 -18.49
C GLU A 171 -9.29 20.35 -19.34
N GLN A 172 -9.07 20.41 -20.66
CA GLN A 172 -9.37 19.30 -21.58
C GLN A 172 -8.57 18.03 -21.26
N GLN A 173 -7.27 18.13 -20.98
CA GLN A 173 -6.43 16.96 -20.66
C GLN A 173 -6.81 16.35 -19.31
N VAL A 174 -7.15 17.20 -18.33
CA VAL A 174 -7.65 16.75 -17.02
C VAL A 174 -8.99 16.02 -17.18
N SER A 175 -9.91 16.56 -17.97
CA SER A 175 -11.20 15.91 -18.26
C SER A 175 -11.03 14.56 -18.96
N MET A 176 -10.18 14.49 -19.99
CA MET A 176 -9.87 13.23 -20.68
C MET A 176 -9.26 12.19 -19.74
N LEU A 177 -8.34 12.60 -18.86
CA LEU A 177 -7.75 11.72 -17.87
C LEU A 177 -8.83 11.20 -16.90
N HIS A 178 -9.74 12.06 -16.44
CA HIS A 178 -10.85 11.64 -15.59
C HIS A 178 -11.74 10.60 -16.28
N THR A 179 -12.15 10.82 -17.53
CA THR A 179 -12.95 9.84 -18.28
C THR A 179 -12.23 8.50 -18.45
N GLN A 180 -10.91 8.50 -18.66
CA GLN A 180 -10.14 7.26 -18.79
C GLN A 180 -10.04 6.48 -17.47
N LEU A 181 -9.98 7.19 -16.34
CA LEU A 181 -9.84 6.60 -14.99
C LEU A 181 -11.18 6.22 -14.37
N GLU A 182 -12.28 6.86 -14.78
CA GLU A 182 -13.63 6.65 -14.25
C GLU A 182 -14.04 5.17 -14.13
N PRO A 183 -13.83 4.29 -15.13
CA PRO A 183 -14.21 2.88 -14.99
C PRO A 183 -13.35 2.10 -13.98
N HIS A 184 -12.17 2.60 -13.62
CA HIS A 184 -11.23 1.93 -12.71
C HIS A 184 -11.22 2.53 -11.30
N LEU A 185 -11.69 3.77 -11.14
CA LEU A 185 -11.56 4.52 -9.90
C LEU A 185 -12.92 4.81 -9.26
N LEU A 186 -13.20 4.14 -8.15
CA LEU A 186 -14.31 4.51 -7.27
C LEU A 186 -13.77 5.36 -6.10
N ARG A 187 -14.06 6.66 -6.12
CA ARG A 187 -13.71 7.60 -5.04
C ARG A 187 -14.96 8.17 -4.39
N ARG A 188 -15.02 8.14 -3.06
CA ARG A 188 -16.08 8.78 -2.24
C ARG A 188 -15.44 9.73 -1.24
N MET A 189 -15.97 10.94 -1.07
CA MET A 189 -15.50 11.88 -0.05
C MET A 189 -16.29 11.70 1.24
N LYS A 190 -15.68 11.96 2.41
CA LYS A 190 -16.37 11.86 3.72
C LYS A 190 -17.68 12.65 3.76
N LYS A 191 -17.71 13.84 3.14
CA LYS A 191 -18.90 14.69 3.00
C LYS A 191 -20.05 14.03 2.24
N ASP A 192 -19.76 13.10 1.33
CA ASP A 192 -20.76 12.44 0.47
C ASP A 192 -21.43 11.27 1.20
N VAL A 193 -20.78 10.69 2.22
CA VAL A 193 -21.20 9.43 2.87
C VAL A 193 -21.58 9.58 4.35
N LEU A 194 -20.98 10.53 5.07
CA LEU A 194 -21.17 10.65 6.53
C LEU A 194 -21.88 11.95 6.88
N ARG A 195 -23.22 11.88 6.96
CA ARG A 195 -24.05 12.98 7.48
C ARG A 195 -23.92 13.00 9.02
N GLY A 196 -23.45 14.11 9.59
CA GLY A 196 -23.32 14.29 11.05
C GLY A 196 -21.91 14.19 11.63
N MET A 197 -20.86 14.04 10.81
CA MET A 197 -19.47 14.17 11.29
C MET A 197 -19.15 15.64 11.56
N PRO A 198 -18.55 15.99 12.72
CA PRO A 198 -18.08 17.35 12.97
C PRO A 198 -17.07 17.81 11.90
N PRO A 199 -17.04 19.10 11.56
CA PRO A 199 -16.07 19.62 10.59
C PRO A 199 -14.64 19.45 11.14
N LYS A 200 -13.71 19.05 10.26
CA LYS A 200 -12.28 19.05 10.59
C LYS A 200 -11.82 20.49 10.75
N GLN A 201 -11.26 20.82 11.91
CA GLN A 201 -10.61 22.11 12.15
C GLN A 201 -9.09 21.92 12.10
N GLU A 202 -8.41 22.77 11.34
CA GLU A 202 -6.95 22.83 11.28
C GLU A 202 -6.50 24.17 11.85
N GLN A 203 -5.63 24.14 12.86
CA GLN A 203 -5.06 25.33 13.49
C GLN A 203 -3.54 25.30 13.35
N ILE A 204 -2.98 26.37 12.79
CA ILE A 204 -1.53 26.53 12.64
C ILE A 204 -1.02 27.32 13.84
N VAL A 205 -0.43 26.62 14.81
CA VAL A 205 0.25 27.24 15.94
C VAL A 205 1.68 27.57 15.52
N ARG A 206 1.99 28.87 15.37
CA ARG A 206 3.34 29.34 15.10
C ARG A 206 4.14 29.34 16.40
N VAL A 207 5.32 28.76 16.37
CA VAL A 207 6.23 28.68 17.52
C VAL A 207 7.56 29.33 17.17
N GLU A 208 8.18 29.97 18.15
CA GLU A 208 9.51 30.54 18.01
C GLU A 208 10.59 29.54 18.42
N LEU A 209 11.78 29.65 17.82
CA LEU A 209 12.93 28.86 18.22
C LEU A 209 13.47 29.33 19.56
N THR A 210 13.70 28.39 20.47
CA THR A 210 14.38 28.66 21.75
C THR A 210 15.80 29.19 21.52
N ALA A 211 16.42 29.80 22.54
CA ALA A 211 17.81 30.28 22.44
C ALA A 211 18.79 29.18 22.02
N THR A 212 18.66 27.99 22.62
CA THR A 212 19.46 26.81 22.28
C THR A 212 19.25 26.36 20.84
N GLN A 213 18.00 26.22 20.39
CA GLN A 213 17.69 25.85 19.01
C GLN A 213 18.23 26.90 18.02
N ARG A 214 18.08 28.20 18.30
CA ARG A 214 18.64 29.26 17.44
C ARG A 214 20.17 29.16 17.31
N GLY A 215 20.87 28.87 18.40
CA GLY A 215 22.31 28.64 18.39
C GLY A 215 22.71 27.49 17.47
N ILE A 216 22.08 26.32 17.65
CA ILE A 216 22.33 25.13 16.83
C ILE A 216 21.94 25.36 15.38
N TYR A 217 20.80 26.00 15.13
CA TYR A 217 20.29 26.27 13.79
C TYR A 217 21.26 27.16 12.99
N LYS A 218 21.80 28.22 13.62
CA LYS A 218 22.83 29.08 13.02
C LYS A 218 24.12 28.31 12.74
N GLN A 219 24.58 27.48 13.68
CA GLN A 219 25.78 26.65 13.49
C GLN A 219 25.63 25.66 12.33
N LEU A 220 24.48 24.98 12.23
CA LEU A 220 24.17 24.07 11.13
C LEU A 220 24.17 24.81 9.79
N LEU A 221 23.53 25.98 9.71
CA LEU A 221 23.56 26.80 8.50
C LEU A 221 24.98 27.21 8.11
N ALA A 222 25.77 27.71 9.06
CA ALA A 222 27.14 28.16 8.80
C ALA A 222 28.04 26.99 8.32
N ARG A 223 27.95 25.83 8.99
CA ARG A 223 28.73 24.62 8.66
C ARG A 223 28.42 24.11 7.26
N HIS A 224 27.15 24.18 6.85
CA HIS A 224 26.70 23.64 5.58
C HIS A 224 26.58 24.68 4.45
N PHE A 225 26.81 25.97 4.73
CA PHE A 225 26.75 27.06 3.75
C PHE A 225 27.60 26.80 2.49
N PRO A 226 28.86 26.30 2.59
CA PRO A 226 29.66 25.99 1.41
C PRO A 226 29.09 24.84 0.56
N MET A 227 28.42 23.87 1.22
CA MET A 227 27.74 22.75 0.55
C MET A 227 26.41 23.18 -0.08
N LEU A 228 25.73 24.19 0.46
CA LEU A 228 24.54 24.77 -0.16
C LEU A 228 24.89 25.52 -1.46
N ALA A 229 26.08 26.13 -1.51
CA ALA A 229 26.54 26.88 -2.68
C ALA A 229 27.13 26.02 -3.82
N ARG A 230 27.57 24.78 -3.53
CA ARG A 230 28.28 23.90 -4.49
C ARG A 230 27.75 22.46 -4.58
N GLY A 231 26.84 22.05 -3.70
CA GLY A 231 26.39 20.68 -3.55
C GLY A 231 25.14 20.34 -4.37
N GLY A 232 25.00 19.07 -4.74
CA GLY A 232 23.81 18.54 -5.41
C GLY A 232 22.62 18.36 -4.46
N ILE A 233 21.46 18.01 -5.04
CA ILE A 233 20.16 17.86 -4.38
C ILE A 233 20.22 17.00 -3.10
N SER A 234 21.05 15.94 -3.09
CA SER A 234 21.23 15.04 -1.93
C SER A 234 21.87 15.73 -0.72
N ALA A 235 22.87 16.59 -0.95
CA ALA A 235 23.52 17.34 0.14
C ALA A 235 22.54 18.35 0.76
N LEU A 236 21.74 19.02 -0.08
CA LEU A 236 20.71 19.95 0.36
C LEU A 236 19.63 19.26 1.21
N ALA A 237 19.19 18.06 0.80
CA ALA A 237 18.20 17.28 1.52
C ALA A 237 18.67 16.89 2.93
N ASN A 238 19.95 16.56 3.09
CA ASN A 238 20.53 16.27 4.41
C ASN A 238 20.53 17.53 5.30
N VAL A 239 20.92 18.69 4.77
CA VAL A 239 20.91 19.95 5.53
C VAL A 239 19.50 20.27 6.03
N VAL A 240 18.50 20.22 5.14
CA VAL A 240 17.10 20.43 5.51
C VAL A 240 16.65 19.46 6.59
N MET A 241 17.08 18.19 6.52
CA MET A 241 16.79 17.20 7.56
C MET A 241 17.38 17.59 8.92
N GLN A 242 18.62 18.08 8.98
CA GLN A 242 19.23 18.53 10.23
C GLN A 242 18.52 19.77 10.79
N LEU A 243 18.16 20.73 9.94
CA LEU A 243 17.37 21.90 10.37
C LEU A 243 16.01 21.48 10.94
N ARG A 244 15.34 20.50 10.31
CA ARG A 244 14.09 19.92 10.83
C ARG A 244 14.27 19.25 12.18
N LYS A 245 15.35 18.48 12.38
CA LYS A 245 15.68 17.89 13.69
C LYS A 245 15.86 18.97 14.76
N CYS A 246 16.55 20.06 14.43
CA CYS A 246 16.77 21.17 15.36
C CYS A 246 15.43 21.81 15.78
N CYS A 247 14.53 22.06 14.83
CA CYS A 247 13.19 22.55 15.11
C CYS A 247 12.35 21.55 15.93
N ALA A 248 12.51 20.25 15.71
CA ALA A 248 11.79 19.22 16.44
C ALA A 248 12.23 19.14 17.90
N HIS A 249 13.55 18.96 18.15
CA HIS A 249 14.11 18.97 19.49
C HIS A 249 15.64 19.13 19.47
N PRO A 250 16.24 20.02 20.29
CA PRO A 250 17.70 20.25 20.29
C PRO A 250 18.51 19.02 20.73
N TYR A 251 17.98 18.15 21.60
CA TYR A 251 18.70 16.96 22.08
C TYR A 251 18.88 15.84 21.05
N LEU A 252 18.29 15.97 19.86
CA LEU A 252 18.64 15.10 18.73
C LEU A 252 20.11 15.28 18.28
N PHE A 253 20.79 16.31 18.79
CA PHE A 253 22.21 16.59 18.57
C PHE A 253 23.09 16.29 19.81
N GLY A 254 22.57 15.63 20.85
CA GLY A 254 23.30 15.28 22.08
C GLY A 254 22.84 16.06 23.32
N GLU A 255 23.28 15.62 24.51
CA GLU A 255 22.79 16.10 25.82
C GLU A 255 23.03 17.60 26.09
N GLU A 256 23.91 18.26 25.33
CA GLU A 256 24.16 19.71 25.45
C GLU A 256 23.80 20.51 24.19
N GLY A 257 23.17 19.90 23.18
CA GLY A 257 22.94 20.57 21.89
C GLY A 257 24.23 20.99 21.17
N LYS A 258 25.40 20.47 21.58
CA LYS A 258 26.66 20.65 20.88
C LYS A 258 26.68 19.70 19.68
N VAL A 259 26.67 20.25 18.48
CA VAL A 259 26.92 19.48 17.26
C VAL A 259 28.32 18.86 17.38
N ALA A 260 28.40 17.53 17.49
CA ALA A 260 29.69 16.84 17.53
C ALA A 260 30.53 17.25 16.30
N ALA A 261 31.74 17.74 16.59
CA ALA A 261 32.75 18.03 15.58
C ALA A 261 33.36 16.70 15.13
N HIS A 262 32.74 16.07 14.14
CA HIS A 262 33.38 15.09 13.27
C HIS A 262 33.61 15.72 11.91
#